data_AF-A0A9W6ZKR0-F1
#
_entry.id   AF-A0A9W6ZKR0-F1
#
_cell.length_a   1.000
_cell.length_b   1.000
_cell.length_c   1.000
_cell.angle_alpha   90.00
_cell.angle_beta   90.00
_cell.angle_gamma   90.00
#
_symmetry.space_group_name_H-M   'P 1'
#
loop_
_entity.id
_entity.type
_entity.pdbx_description
1 polymer ?
#
loop_
_entity_poly.entity_id
_entity_poly.type
_entity_poly.pdbx_seq_one_letter_code
_entity_poly.pdbx_strand_id
1 'polypeptide(L)'
;MRSVNCKKCTASERLNDEGDGCGISPDGTYSNPGSPSCTDCEHTHGYVSLAGDSGAAQCTYCGPGFYADQISQTCKECEIDTYSVGGIDTCLVCPSEYAEFGAPSCSACLGPKEYSDVEGAAFCSIAKTCGRGTYIVTASTTTSDAECGDCYKGIASAGDQALCNICDSEGE
;
A
#
# COMPACT_ATOMS: atom_id res chain seq x y z
N MET A 1 -29.49 2.44 -56.67
CA MET A 1 -29.28 3.10 -55.36
C MET A 1 -28.89 2.01 -54.37
N ARG A 2 -27.64 1.97 -53.90
CA ARG A 2 -27.21 0.99 -52.88
C ARG A 2 -27.62 1.56 -51.53
N SER A 3 -28.56 0.91 -50.84
CA SER A 3 -28.94 1.30 -49.48
C SER A 3 -27.85 0.87 -48.52
N VAL A 4 -27.23 1.82 -47.83
CA VAL A 4 -26.27 1.56 -46.74
C VAL A 4 -27.06 1.60 -45.44
N ASN A 5 -27.22 0.44 -44.80
CA ASN A 5 -27.75 0.35 -43.44
C ASN A 5 -26.55 0.36 -42.48
N CYS A 6 -26.31 1.50 -41.84
CA CYS A 6 -25.26 1.64 -40.84
C CYS A 6 -25.85 1.40 -39.44
N LYS A 7 -25.49 0.30 -38.81
CA LYS A 7 -25.78 0.06 -37.39
C LYS A 7 -24.69 0.72 -36.54
N LYS A 8 -25.09 1.51 -35.54
CA LYS A 8 -24.17 2.05 -34.54
C LYS A 8 -24.15 1.10 -33.34
N CYS A 9 -22.95 0.75 -32.89
CA CYS A 9 -22.79 0.00 -31.64
C CYS A 9 -23.04 0.93 -30.46
N THR A 10 -23.59 0.37 -29.38
CA THR A 10 -23.87 1.12 -28.15
C THR A 10 -22.61 1.26 -27.30
N ALA A 11 -22.70 1.91 -26.14
CA ALA A 11 -21.59 1.92 -25.20
C ALA A 11 -21.24 0.48 -24.82
N SER A 12 -19.98 0.23 -24.46
CA SER A 12 -19.47 -1.10 -24.13
C SER A 12 -19.36 -2.08 -25.31
N GLU A 13 -19.80 -1.70 -26.51
CA GLU A 13 -19.71 -2.50 -27.73
C GLU A 13 -18.75 -1.89 -28.75
N ARG A 14 -18.12 -2.74 -29.56
CA ARG A 14 -17.32 -2.39 -30.75
C ARG A 14 -17.84 -3.13 -31.98
N LEU A 15 -17.35 -2.79 -33.17
CA LEU A 15 -17.60 -3.61 -34.35
C LEU A 15 -16.99 -5.01 -34.14
N ASN A 16 -17.72 -6.05 -34.54
CA ASN A 16 -17.17 -7.41 -34.58
C ASN A 16 -16.14 -7.55 -35.72
N ASP A 17 -15.37 -8.65 -35.70
CA ASP A 17 -14.32 -8.91 -36.69
C ASP A 17 -14.89 -9.06 -38.11
N GLU A 18 -16.14 -9.50 -38.25
CA GLU A 18 -16.85 -9.61 -39.53
C GLU A 18 -17.35 -8.26 -40.08
N GLY A 19 -17.38 -7.21 -39.25
CA GLY A 19 -17.76 -5.85 -39.64
C GLY A 19 -19.25 -5.64 -39.95
N ASP A 20 -20.10 -6.60 -39.60
CA ASP A 20 -21.55 -6.60 -39.84
C ASP A 20 -22.39 -6.51 -38.54
N GLY A 21 -21.73 -6.54 -37.38
CA GLY A 21 -22.34 -6.61 -36.07
C GLY A 21 -21.60 -5.82 -34.98
N CYS A 22 -22.12 -5.92 -33.76
CA CYS A 22 -21.53 -5.32 -32.57
C CYS A 22 -21.18 -6.42 -31.57
N GLY A 23 -19.98 -6.38 -31.03
CA GLY A 23 -19.48 -7.31 -30.01
C GLY A 23 -19.07 -6.57 -28.74
N ILE A 24 -19.18 -7.24 -27.60
CA ILE A 24 -18.84 -6.68 -26.29
C ILE A 24 -17.32 -6.45 -26.17
N SER A 25 -16.96 -5.33 -25.54
CA SER A 25 -15.58 -4.99 -25.15
C SER A 25 -15.01 -6.01 -24.17
N PRO A 26 -13.82 -6.60 -24.38
CA PRO A 26 -13.21 -7.50 -23.41
C PRO A 26 -12.85 -6.75 -22.12
N ASP A 27 -12.60 -7.51 -21.05
CA ASP A 27 -12.08 -6.96 -19.80
C ASP A 27 -10.77 -6.19 -20.04
N GLY A 28 -10.58 -5.12 -19.27
CA GLY A 28 -9.47 -4.18 -19.43
C GLY A 28 -9.64 -3.18 -20.57
N THR A 29 -10.81 -3.15 -21.22
CA THR A 29 -11.12 -2.15 -22.23
C THR A 29 -12.50 -1.52 -22.01
N TYR A 30 -12.76 -0.39 -22.65
CA TYR A 30 -14.07 0.23 -22.71
C TYR A 30 -14.39 0.73 -24.11
N SER A 31 -15.66 1.00 -24.40
CA SER A 31 -16.07 1.58 -25.67
C SER A 31 -17.16 2.63 -25.50
N ASN A 32 -16.98 3.77 -26.17
CA ASN A 32 -18.00 4.80 -26.28
C ASN A 32 -19.00 4.45 -27.39
N PRO A 33 -20.27 4.91 -27.31
CA PRO A 33 -21.25 4.68 -28.37
C PRO A 33 -20.73 5.07 -29.76
N GLY A 34 -20.83 4.14 -30.70
CA GLY A 34 -20.41 4.33 -32.09
C GLY A 34 -18.89 4.23 -32.31
N SER A 35 -18.09 3.91 -31.29
CA SER A 35 -16.68 3.62 -31.48
C SER A 35 -16.51 2.31 -32.27
N PRO A 36 -15.65 2.26 -33.30
CA PRO A 36 -15.39 1.04 -34.04
C PRO A 36 -14.55 0.04 -33.25
N SER A 37 -13.83 0.49 -32.22
CA SER A 37 -12.89 -0.30 -31.41
C SER A 37 -13.00 0.06 -29.92
N CYS A 38 -12.50 -0.84 -29.08
CA CYS A 38 -12.34 -0.57 -27.65
C CYS A 38 -11.08 0.26 -27.39
N THR A 39 -11.08 0.97 -26.28
CA THR A 39 -9.94 1.71 -25.73
C THR A 39 -9.48 0.99 -24.47
N ASP A 40 -8.17 0.81 -24.32
CA ASP A 40 -7.60 0.11 -23.17
C ASP A 40 -7.71 0.94 -21.89
N CYS A 41 -7.94 0.25 -20.78
CA CYS A 41 -7.79 0.79 -19.45
C CYS A 41 -6.35 0.59 -19.00
N GLU A 42 -5.60 1.69 -18.93
CA GLU A 42 -4.18 1.67 -18.62
C GLU A 42 -3.95 1.42 -17.13
N HIS A 43 -3.79 0.15 -16.75
CA HIS A 43 -3.58 -0.29 -15.37
C HIS A 43 -2.37 0.38 -14.71
N THR A 44 -1.30 0.66 -15.45
CA THR A 44 -0.12 1.40 -14.95
C THR A 44 -0.43 2.84 -14.53
N HIS A 45 -1.59 3.38 -14.93
CA HIS A 45 -2.14 4.66 -14.44
C HIS A 45 -3.35 4.46 -13.50
N GLY A 46 -3.52 3.25 -12.97
CA GLY A 46 -4.57 2.90 -12.01
C GLY A 46 -5.95 2.69 -12.63
N TYR A 47 -6.06 2.34 -13.91
CA TYR A 47 -7.35 2.13 -14.56
C TYR A 47 -7.61 0.66 -14.87
N VAL A 48 -8.82 0.19 -14.55
CA VAL A 48 -9.29 -1.18 -14.83
C VAL A 48 -10.71 -1.17 -15.39
N SER A 49 -11.13 -2.25 -16.05
CA SER A 49 -12.55 -2.46 -16.36
C SER A 49 -12.91 -3.93 -16.38
N LEU A 50 -13.88 -4.32 -15.55
CA LEU A 50 -14.49 -5.64 -15.62
C LEU A 50 -15.73 -5.54 -16.50
N ALA A 51 -15.60 -5.98 -17.74
CA ALA A 51 -16.65 -5.92 -18.75
C ALA A 51 -17.77 -6.93 -18.45
N GLY A 52 -17.41 -8.16 -18.05
CA GLY A 52 -18.38 -9.25 -17.83
C GLY A 52 -19.32 -9.44 -19.02
N ASP A 53 -20.58 -9.81 -18.76
CA ASP A 53 -21.58 -10.06 -19.82
C ASP A 53 -22.17 -8.79 -20.44
N SER A 54 -21.87 -7.59 -19.91
CA SER A 54 -22.47 -6.32 -20.34
C SER A 54 -21.47 -5.35 -20.98
N GLY A 55 -20.16 -5.66 -20.91
CA GLY A 55 -19.10 -4.77 -21.32
C GLY A 55 -18.94 -3.54 -20.42
N ALA A 56 -17.84 -2.80 -20.61
CA ALA A 56 -17.57 -1.55 -19.90
C ALA A 56 -17.70 -0.32 -20.79
N ALA A 57 -18.42 0.69 -20.31
CA ALA A 57 -18.58 1.97 -21.00
C ALA A 57 -17.47 2.97 -20.66
N GLN A 58 -16.74 2.72 -19.57
CA GLN A 58 -15.63 3.54 -19.09
C GLN A 58 -14.70 2.69 -18.21
N CYS A 59 -13.47 3.15 -18.01
CA CYS A 59 -12.57 2.59 -17.00
C CYS A 59 -12.92 3.07 -15.60
N THR A 60 -12.64 2.23 -14.61
CA THR A 60 -12.68 2.55 -13.19
C THR A 60 -11.28 2.94 -12.73
N TYR A 61 -11.17 4.05 -12.01
CA TYR A 61 -9.92 4.48 -11.38
C TYR A 61 -9.76 3.84 -10.00
N CYS A 62 -8.60 3.25 -9.75
CA CYS A 62 -8.18 2.71 -8.47
C CYS A 62 -7.55 3.82 -7.63
N GLY A 63 -8.33 4.28 -6.65
CA GLY A 63 -7.95 5.34 -5.74
C GLY A 63 -6.97 4.91 -4.65
N PRO A 64 -6.67 5.80 -3.70
CA PRO A 64 -5.78 5.52 -2.58
C PRO A 64 -6.21 4.26 -1.80
N GLY A 65 -5.23 3.47 -1.37
CA GLY A 65 -5.43 2.17 -0.74
C GLY A 65 -5.67 1.01 -1.71
N PHE A 66 -5.80 1.29 -3.02
CA PHE A 66 -6.04 0.28 -4.04
C PHE A 66 -5.04 0.37 -5.20
N TYR A 67 -4.79 -0.75 -5.85
CA TYR A 67 -4.04 -0.83 -7.10
C TYR A 67 -4.90 -1.44 -8.22
N ALA A 68 -4.56 -1.11 -9.45
CA ALA A 68 -5.19 -1.67 -10.64
C ALA A 68 -4.61 -3.05 -10.97
N ASP A 69 -5.33 -4.12 -10.63
CA ASP A 69 -4.90 -5.48 -10.94
C ASP A 69 -5.24 -5.84 -12.38
N GLN A 70 -4.20 -6.02 -13.21
CA GLN A 70 -4.37 -6.39 -14.62
C GLN A 70 -5.00 -7.79 -14.80
N ILE A 71 -4.84 -8.68 -13.82
CA ILE A 71 -5.32 -10.06 -13.92
C ILE A 71 -6.83 -10.13 -13.69
N SER A 72 -7.33 -9.56 -12.59
CA SER A 72 -8.76 -9.56 -12.28
C SER A 72 -9.52 -8.39 -12.90
N GLN A 73 -8.83 -7.39 -13.44
CA GLN A 73 -9.43 -6.18 -14.02
C GLN A 73 -10.33 -5.44 -13.00
N THR A 74 -9.90 -5.46 -11.75
CA THR A 74 -10.57 -4.80 -10.62
C THR A 74 -9.55 -4.05 -9.76
N CYS A 75 -10.03 -3.06 -9.03
CA CYS A 75 -9.20 -2.42 -8.01
C CYS A 75 -9.06 -3.37 -6.82
N LYS A 76 -7.83 -3.77 -6.53
CA LYS A 76 -7.50 -4.60 -5.38
C LYS A 76 -6.95 -3.74 -4.26
N GLU A 77 -7.39 -4.04 -3.05
CA GLU A 77 -6.91 -3.37 -1.85
C GLU A 77 -5.44 -3.75 -1.62
N CYS A 78 -4.65 -2.80 -1.11
CA CYS A 78 -3.29 -3.09 -0.68
C CYS A 78 -3.32 -3.95 0.59
N GLU A 79 -2.54 -5.02 0.59
CA GLU A 79 -2.32 -5.84 1.77
C GLU A 79 -1.57 -5.02 2.83
N ILE A 80 -1.66 -5.48 4.08
CA ILE A 80 -0.79 -5.01 5.17
C ILE A 80 0.67 -4.98 4.71
N ASP A 81 1.48 -4.06 5.23
CA ASP A 81 2.87 -3.76 4.82
C ASP A 81 3.06 -2.91 3.55
N THR A 82 2.01 -2.74 2.75
CA THR A 82 2.04 -1.93 1.53
C THR A 82 0.98 -0.82 1.52
N TYR A 83 1.18 0.16 0.64
CA TYR A 83 0.25 1.28 0.45
C TYR A 83 0.09 1.65 -1.02
N SER A 84 -0.95 2.43 -1.33
CA SER A 84 -1.15 3.03 -2.65
C SER A 84 -1.69 4.44 -2.51
N VAL A 85 -1.09 5.40 -3.21
CA VAL A 85 -1.64 6.76 -3.35
C VAL A 85 -2.75 6.84 -4.41
N GLY A 86 -3.08 5.70 -5.04
CA GLY A 86 -3.93 5.59 -6.21
C GLY A 86 -3.16 5.80 -7.52
N GLY A 87 -3.72 5.33 -8.63
CA GLY A 87 -3.10 5.55 -9.94
C GLY A 87 -1.93 4.62 -10.27
N ILE A 88 -1.81 3.49 -9.57
CA ILE A 88 -0.73 2.51 -9.73
C ILE A 88 -1.30 1.10 -9.91
N ASP A 89 -0.48 0.20 -10.45
CA ASP A 89 -0.79 -1.22 -10.71
C ASP A 89 -0.17 -2.17 -9.69
N THR A 90 0.63 -1.66 -8.75
CA THR A 90 1.19 -2.44 -7.64
C THR A 90 1.28 -1.57 -6.39
N CYS A 91 1.03 -2.14 -5.21
CA CYS A 91 1.24 -1.42 -3.96
C CYS A 91 2.73 -1.21 -3.66
N LEU A 92 3.04 -0.10 -2.99
CA LEU A 92 4.38 0.31 -2.60
C LEU A 92 4.68 -0.14 -1.18
N VAL A 93 5.94 -0.50 -0.90
CA VAL A 93 6.38 -0.94 0.43
C VAL A 93 6.78 0.26 1.30
N CYS A 94 6.51 0.19 2.59
CA CYS A 94 6.98 1.18 3.57
C CYS A 94 8.42 0.89 4.01
N PRO A 95 9.36 1.86 3.95
CA PRO A 95 10.77 1.60 4.23
C PRO A 95 11.10 1.53 5.73
N SER A 96 10.52 2.42 6.55
CA SER A 96 10.80 2.54 8.00
C SER A 96 9.55 2.93 8.80
N GLU A 97 8.41 2.54 8.26
CA GLU A 97 7.06 2.87 8.70
C GLU A 97 6.20 1.61 8.56
N TYR A 98 4.94 1.69 8.97
CA TYR A 98 3.99 0.59 8.80
C TYR A 98 2.80 1.01 7.92
N ALA A 99 2.14 0.02 7.35
CA ALA A 99 0.88 0.19 6.63
C ALA A 99 -0.10 -0.92 6.98
N GLU A 100 -1.34 -0.56 7.24
CA GLU A 100 -2.45 -1.50 7.42
C GLU A 100 -3.12 -1.82 6.08
N PHE A 101 -4.10 -2.73 6.09
CA PHE A 101 -4.92 -3.01 4.91
C PHE A 101 -5.52 -1.73 4.33
N GLY A 102 -5.42 -1.59 3.01
CA GLY A 102 -5.99 -0.45 2.28
C GLY A 102 -5.34 0.88 2.62
N ALA A 103 -4.09 0.89 3.13
CA ALA A 103 -3.42 2.12 3.50
C ALA A 103 -3.20 3.04 2.28
N PRO A 104 -3.60 4.32 2.35
CA PRO A 104 -3.31 5.30 1.32
C PRO A 104 -1.85 5.82 1.37
N SER A 105 -1.17 5.58 2.48
CA SER A 105 0.20 6.02 2.77
C SER A 105 0.77 5.22 3.94
N CYS A 106 2.09 5.19 4.07
CA CYS A 106 2.76 4.71 5.28
C CYS A 106 2.46 5.59 6.50
N SER A 107 2.46 4.97 7.68
CA SER A 107 2.27 5.61 8.98
C SER A 107 3.52 5.45 9.84
N ALA A 108 3.96 6.55 10.45
CA ALA A 108 5.11 6.55 11.35
C ALA A 108 4.76 5.90 12.70
N CYS A 109 5.78 5.31 13.33
CA CYS A 109 5.68 4.72 14.66
C CYS A 109 5.76 5.79 15.77
N LEU A 110 4.62 6.41 16.07
CA LEU A 110 4.54 7.56 16.99
C LEU A 110 4.19 7.19 18.44
N GLY A 111 3.92 5.91 18.73
CA GLY A 111 3.66 5.46 20.09
C GLY A 111 4.91 5.46 20.98
N PRO A 112 4.70 5.33 22.30
CA PRO A 112 5.81 5.36 23.27
C PRO A 112 6.74 4.17 23.04
N LYS A 113 8.01 4.45 22.74
CA LYS A 113 9.03 3.45 22.40
C LYS A 113 8.67 2.59 21.19
N GLU A 114 7.88 3.11 20.25
CA GLU A 114 7.61 2.43 18.99
C GLU A 114 8.64 2.79 17.90
N TYR A 115 8.99 1.81 17.06
CA TYR A 115 9.89 2.00 15.93
C TYR A 115 9.62 0.99 14.81
N SER A 116 10.13 1.28 13.62
CA SER A 116 10.25 0.30 12.52
C SER A 116 11.58 0.49 11.81
N ASP A 117 12.41 -0.55 11.81
CA ASP A 117 13.72 -0.60 11.16
C ASP A 117 13.77 -1.59 10.00
N VAL A 118 12.62 -2.12 9.59
CA VAL A 118 12.46 -3.08 8.50
C VAL A 118 11.52 -2.54 7.43
N GLU A 119 11.85 -2.85 6.18
CA GLU A 119 10.94 -2.60 5.06
C GLU A 119 9.72 -3.53 5.17
N GLY A 120 8.53 -3.01 4.89
CA GLY A 120 7.30 -3.78 4.92
C GLY A 120 6.88 -4.19 6.34
N ALA A 121 7.00 -3.27 7.31
CA ALA A 121 6.44 -3.54 8.62
C ALA A 121 4.90 -3.49 8.58
N ALA A 122 4.27 -4.56 9.08
CA ALA A 122 2.84 -4.62 9.29
C ALA A 122 2.38 -3.77 10.49
N PHE A 123 3.26 -3.59 11.48
CA PHE A 123 3.02 -2.88 12.72
C PHE A 123 4.36 -2.40 13.29
N CYS A 124 4.29 -1.43 14.20
CA CYS A 124 5.47 -0.95 14.90
C CYS A 124 6.01 -1.98 15.89
N SER A 125 7.33 -2.08 15.95
CA SER A 125 8.05 -2.80 17.00
C SER A 125 8.12 -1.95 18.26
N ILE A 126 8.18 -2.61 19.43
CA ILE A 126 8.42 -1.95 20.71
C ILE A 126 9.91 -2.04 21.04
N ALA A 127 10.53 -0.89 21.28
CA ALA A 127 11.94 -0.80 21.61
C ALA A 127 12.24 -1.54 22.91
N LYS A 128 13.40 -2.19 22.96
CA LYS A 128 13.82 -2.93 24.15
C LYS A 128 13.95 -1.97 25.34
N THR A 129 13.63 -2.49 26.51
CA THR A 129 13.85 -1.80 27.78
C THR A 129 15.24 -2.16 28.31
N CYS A 130 15.98 -1.17 28.78
CA CYS A 130 17.24 -1.43 29.46
C CYS A 130 16.93 -1.86 30.89
N GLY A 131 17.22 -3.11 31.21
CA GLY A 131 16.96 -3.68 32.54
C GLY A 131 17.87 -3.11 33.63
N ARG A 132 17.61 -3.53 34.88
CA ARG A 132 18.49 -3.20 36.01
C ARG A 132 19.95 -3.57 35.73
N GLY A 133 20.86 -2.70 36.12
CA GLY A 133 22.29 -2.86 35.85
C GLY A 133 22.72 -2.48 34.43
N THR A 134 21.79 -1.99 33.59
CA THR A 134 22.08 -1.43 32.27
C THR A 134 21.51 -0.02 32.13
N TYR A 135 22.13 0.81 31.30
CA TYR A 135 21.69 2.18 30.98
C TYR A 135 21.46 2.33 29.47
N ILE A 136 20.66 3.33 29.10
CA ILE A 136 20.40 3.68 27.70
C ILE A 136 21.65 4.38 27.14
N VAL A 137 22.33 3.72 26.21
CA VAL A 137 23.46 4.29 25.46
C VAL A 137 22.92 5.17 24.32
N THR A 138 21.96 4.64 23.58
CA THR A 138 21.26 5.35 22.49
C THR A 138 19.77 5.17 22.70
N ALA A 139 19.01 6.26 22.79
CA ALA A 139 17.55 6.18 22.89
C ALA A 139 16.95 5.66 21.58
N SER A 140 15.82 4.97 21.66
CA SER A 140 15.09 4.56 20.45
C SER A 140 14.61 5.78 19.66
N THR A 141 14.55 5.62 18.34
CA THR A 141 13.92 6.58 17.44
C THR A 141 12.71 5.92 16.78
N THR A 142 11.96 6.62 15.94
CA THR A 142 10.87 5.99 15.17
C THR A 142 11.38 4.97 14.13
N THR A 143 12.69 4.94 13.87
CA THR A 143 13.33 4.08 12.86
C THR A 143 14.43 3.19 13.41
N SER A 144 14.61 3.13 14.74
CA SER A 144 15.67 2.32 15.36
C SER A 144 15.34 1.95 16.80
N ASP A 145 15.74 0.74 17.19
CA ASP A 145 15.66 0.28 18.58
C ASP A 145 16.56 1.10 19.53
N ALA A 146 16.29 1.01 20.83
CA ALA A 146 17.17 1.55 21.86
C ALA A 146 18.41 0.67 22.02
N GLU A 147 19.56 1.23 22.39
CA GLU A 147 20.77 0.48 22.72
C GLU A 147 21.06 0.57 24.22
N CYS A 148 21.35 -0.58 24.82
CA CYS A 148 21.64 -0.69 26.25
C CYS A 148 23.10 -1.03 26.48
N GLY A 149 23.70 -0.42 27.49
CA GLY A 149 25.07 -0.69 27.93
C GLY A 149 25.09 -1.12 29.40
N ASP A 150 26.06 -1.96 29.76
CA ASP A 150 26.21 -2.44 31.14
C ASP A 150 26.81 -1.36 32.06
N CYS A 151 26.33 -1.33 33.30
CA CYS A 151 26.98 -0.57 34.36
C CYS A 151 28.24 -1.29 34.86
N TYR A 152 29.34 -0.56 35.00
CA TYR A 152 30.57 -1.09 35.59
C TYR A 152 30.46 -1.21 37.12
N LYS A 153 31.42 -1.92 37.75
CA LYS A 153 31.41 -2.15 39.20
C LYS A 153 31.41 -0.84 40.00
N GLY A 154 30.49 -0.72 40.97
CA GLY A 154 30.36 0.44 41.85
C GLY A 154 29.33 1.48 41.40
N ILE A 155 28.76 1.30 40.19
CA ILE A 155 27.64 2.09 39.66
C ILE A 155 26.51 1.15 39.25
N ALA A 156 25.27 1.60 39.38
CA ALA A 156 24.08 0.84 38.98
C ALA A 156 23.02 1.75 38.39
N SER A 157 22.13 1.16 37.59
CA SER A 157 20.91 1.77 37.11
C SER A 157 19.71 0.92 37.51
N ALA A 158 18.59 1.57 37.83
CA ALA A 158 17.32 0.89 38.04
C ALA A 158 16.69 0.34 36.75
N GLY A 159 17.31 0.61 35.59
CA GLY A 159 16.79 0.33 34.25
C GLY A 159 16.16 1.57 33.62
N ASP A 160 16.18 1.64 32.29
CA ASP A 160 15.67 2.74 31.46
C ASP A 160 16.17 4.15 31.87
N GLN A 161 17.36 4.24 32.49
CA GLN A 161 18.01 5.52 32.81
C GLN A 161 19.10 5.82 31.79
N ALA A 162 19.35 7.11 31.52
CA ALA A 162 20.40 7.56 30.60
C ALA A 162 21.83 7.35 31.13
N LEU A 163 21.99 7.00 32.40
CA LEU A 163 23.28 6.88 33.07
C LEU A 163 23.18 6.00 34.32
N CYS A 164 24.29 5.35 34.66
CA CYS A 164 24.46 4.60 35.90
C CYS A 164 24.87 5.56 37.02
N ASN A 165 24.23 5.45 38.19
CA ASN A 165 24.56 6.24 39.36
C ASN A 165 25.42 5.43 40.33
N ILE A 166 26.22 6.11 41.16
CA ILE A 166 26.96 5.44 42.23
C ILE A 166 25.96 4.86 43.21
N CYS A 167 26.21 3.62 43.64
CA CYS A 167 25.42 3.00 44.68
C CYS A 167 25.81 3.64 46.02
N ASP A 168 25.18 4.77 46.36
CA ASP A 168 25.27 5.31 47.71
C ASP A 168 24.53 4.34 48.64
N SER A 169 25.17 4.00 49.74
CA SER A 169 24.78 2.95 50.69
C SER A 169 23.55 3.33 51.54
N GLU A 170 22.52 3.97 50.98
CA GLU A 170 21.29 4.30 51.68
C GLU A 170 20.05 3.94 50.87
N GLY A 171 19.40 2.82 51.22
CA GLY A 171 18.05 2.48 50.77
C GLY A 171 17.76 0.98 50.76
N GLU A 172 17.18 0.49 51.87
CA GLU A 172 16.58 -0.84 52.06
C GLU A 172 15.48 -1.17 51.03
#